data_AF-V7I8J3-F1
#
_entry.id   AF-V7I8J3-F1
#
_cell.length_a   1.000
_cell.length_b   1.000
_cell.length_c   1.000
_cell.angle_alpha   90.00
_cell.angle_beta   90.00
_cell.angle_gamma   90.00
#
_symmetry.space_group_name_H-M   'P 1'
#
loop_
_entity.id
_entity.type
_entity.pdbx_description
1 polymer ?
#
loop_
_entity_poly.entity_id
_entity_poly.type
_entity_poly.pdbx_seq_one_letter_code
_entity_poly.pdbx_strand_id
1 'polypeptide(L)'
;MERNRRILIFSQTFVAIVLALSLVLVTVMRLDRPVFIENYKDVRVFPTNGFYSADYLSLHYLANSSDERNVIAVSFNGAEDLEVISYENSWPVSGQRVGRYTLRTVQVVVNGHTDVSKGPIRTLEDARLMFSDGTELDVSLGRISIYAGSTDDTLKRMRMSSSSDGYSDMEYQVMEDITIESLESDAYDILTEVFDVRVNDLPLDRIAGTKILQGQRLTVSARIRQDDFNYRALSSFQLTPSLVFTDNDGNQQFEMLDPVSKDVWNLDTWNALRYLKARGAL
;
A
#
# COMPACT_ATOMS: atom_id res chain seq x y z
N MET A 1 50.52 27.34 -27.84
CA MET A 1 49.14 27.43 -28.38
C MET A 1 48.51 26.07 -28.67
N GLU A 2 49.23 25.10 -29.24
CA GLU A 2 48.68 23.76 -29.54
C GLU A 2 48.09 23.01 -28.33
N ARG A 3 48.78 23.06 -27.19
CA ARG A 3 48.29 22.42 -25.95
C ARG A 3 46.93 22.98 -25.51
N ASN A 4 46.75 24.30 -25.58
CA ASN A 4 45.48 24.95 -25.24
C ASN A 4 44.38 24.59 -26.24
N ARG A 5 44.72 24.50 -27.54
CA ARG A 5 43.79 24.04 -28.58
C ARG A 5 43.36 22.59 -28.38
N ARG A 6 44.28 21.69 -28.01
CA ARG A 6 43.97 20.28 -27.71
C ARG A 6 43.07 20.14 -26.48
N ILE A 7 43.36 20.91 -25.43
CA ILE A 7 42.52 20.94 -24.21
C ILE A 7 41.10 21.43 -24.55
N LEU A 8 40.98 22.48 -25.37
CA LEU A 8 39.68 23.02 -25.80
C LEU A 8 38.87 22.02 -26.64
N ILE A 9 39.50 21.34 -27.60
CA ILE A 9 38.82 20.32 -28.43
C ILE A 9 38.37 19.16 -27.56
N PHE A 10 39.22 18.71 -26.64
CA PHE A 10 38.88 17.63 -25.71
C PHE A 10 37.70 18.02 -24.81
N SER A 11 37.71 19.22 -24.22
CA SER A 11 36.61 19.68 -23.36
C SER A 11 35.29 19.81 -24.13
N GLN A 12 35.32 20.36 -25.35
CA GLN A 12 34.13 20.45 -26.21
C GLN A 12 33.59 19.06 -26.57
N THR A 13 34.47 18.13 -26.95
CA THR A 13 34.07 16.75 -27.27
C THR A 13 33.47 16.05 -26.06
N PHE A 14 34.08 16.21 -24.89
CA PHE A 14 33.57 15.64 -23.65
C PHE A 14 32.19 16.20 -23.28
N VAL A 15 32.00 17.53 -23.39
CA VAL A 15 30.69 18.17 -23.17
C VAL A 15 29.64 17.63 -24.14
N ALA A 16 29.99 17.48 -25.42
CA ALA A 16 29.07 16.92 -26.42
C ALA A 16 28.67 15.47 -26.10
N ILE A 17 29.61 14.63 -25.64
CA ILE A 17 29.34 13.26 -25.22
C ILE A 17 28.42 13.23 -23.98
N VAL A 18 28.71 14.04 -22.96
CA VAL A 18 27.89 14.12 -21.75
C VAL A 18 26.47 14.60 -22.09
N LEU A 19 26.33 15.57 -22.99
CA LEU A 19 25.03 16.06 -23.45
C LEU A 19 24.27 14.96 -24.20
N ALA A 20 24.93 14.24 -25.11
CA ALA A 20 24.32 13.12 -25.83
C ALA A 20 23.85 12.01 -24.88
N LEU A 21 24.69 11.61 -23.91
CA LEU A 21 24.33 10.63 -22.88
C LEU A 21 23.15 11.11 -22.03
N SER A 22 23.14 12.39 -21.65
CA SER A 22 22.04 12.98 -20.87
C SER A 22 20.71 12.95 -21.65
N LEU A 23 20.74 13.27 -22.94
CA LEU A 23 19.56 13.19 -23.81
C LEU A 23 19.04 11.77 -23.97
N VAL A 24 19.93 10.79 -24.17
CA VAL A 24 19.56 9.36 -24.23
C VAL A 24 18.92 8.93 -22.92
N LEU A 25 19.52 9.27 -21.78
CA LEU A 25 19.02 8.94 -20.46
C LEU A 25 17.65 9.58 -20.17
N VAL A 26 17.45 10.84 -20.59
CA VAL A 26 16.14 11.52 -20.53
C VAL A 26 15.10 10.84 -21.42
N THR A 27 15.50 10.25 -22.53
CA THR A 27 14.56 9.56 -23.43
C THR A 27 14.19 8.19 -22.88
N VAL A 28 15.18 7.39 -22.47
CA VAL A 28 14.98 6.03 -21.94
C VAL A 28 14.20 6.02 -20.63
N MET A 29 14.43 6.99 -19.74
CA MET A 29 13.73 7.04 -18.44
C MET A 29 12.38 7.78 -18.52
N ARG A 30 11.82 7.99 -19.71
CA ARG A 30 10.51 8.66 -19.85
C ARG A 30 9.41 7.60 -19.76
N LEU A 31 8.37 7.88 -18.97
CA LEU A 31 7.20 7.00 -18.92
C LEU A 31 6.29 7.28 -20.12
N ASP A 32 5.84 6.24 -20.81
CA ASP A 32 4.82 6.39 -21.85
C ASP A 32 3.45 6.72 -21.27
N ARG A 33 3.17 6.21 -20.06
CA ARG A 33 1.92 6.42 -19.31
C ARG A 33 2.20 6.47 -17.80
N PRO A 34 1.32 7.10 -17.00
CA PRO A 34 1.43 7.05 -15.54
C PRO A 34 1.43 5.61 -15.02
N VAL A 35 2.17 5.36 -13.95
CA VAL A 35 2.30 4.03 -13.33
C VAL A 35 1.79 4.09 -11.90
N PHE A 36 0.72 3.36 -11.63
CA PHE A 36 0.14 3.29 -10.29
C PHE A 36 0.98 2.42 -9.35
N ILE A 37 1.10 2.90 -8.11
CA ILE A 37 1.69 2.15 -7.02
C ILE A 37 0.66 1.09 -6.59
N GLU A 38 1.08 -0.15 -6.39
CA GLU A 38 0.18 -1.19 -5.85
C GLU A 38 -0.28 -0.80 -4.44
N ASN A 39 -1.51 -1.16 -4.13
CA ASN A 39 -2.16 -0.94 -2.87
C ASN A 39 -2.62 -2.30 -2.37
N TYR A 40 -2.09 -2.70 -1.22
CA TYR A 40 -2.52 -3.88 -0.48
C TYR A 40 -3.17 -3.39 0.81
N LYS A 41 -4.49 -3.19 0.76
CA LYS A 41 -5.23 -2.46 1.80
C LYS A 41 -6.48 -3.21 2.22
N ASP A 42 -6.65 -3.33 3.53
CA ASP A 42 -7.86 -3.80 4.19
C ASP A 42 -8.57 -2.57 4.78
N VAL A 43 -9.66 -2.16 4.14
CA VAL A 43 -10.45 -0.98 4.52
C VAL A 43 -11.64 -1.42 5.34
N ARG A 44 -11.61 -1.12 6.64
CA ARG A 44 -12.76 -1.34 7.52
C ARG A 44 -13.79 -0.24 7.35
N VAL A 45 -15.03 -0.64 7.10
CA VAL A 45 -16.20 0.24 7.05
C VAL A 45 -17.23 -0.21 8.07
N PHE A 46 -18.09 0.72 8.50
CA PHE A 46 -19.15 0.42 9.47
C PHE A 46 -20.51 0.68 8.81
N PRO A 47 -21.12 -0.34 8.17
CA PRO A 47 -22.36 -0.16 7.46
C PRO A 47 -23.48 0.31 8.40
N THR A 48 -24.25 1.32 7.98
CA THR A 48 -25.45 1.79 8.67
C THR A 48 -26.65 1.59 7.76
N ASN A 49 -27.65 0.81 8.21
CA ASN A 49 -28.81 0.42 7.40
C ASN A 49 -28.42 -0.21 6.04
N GLY A 50 -27.38 -1.04 6.04
CA GLY A 50 -26.88 -1.71 4.83
C GLY A 50 -26.12 -0.80 3.86
N PHE A 51 -25.89 0.47 4.18
CA PHE A 51 -25.05 1.38 3.40
C PHE A 51 -23.70 1.58 4.07
N TYR A 52 -22.62 1.60 3.30
CA TYR A 52 -21.27 1.90 3.81
C TYR A 52 -20.57 2.95 2.95
N SER A 53 -19.65 3.67 3.58
CA SER A 53 -18.68 4.55 2.93
C SER A 53 -17.27 4.15 3.33
N ALA A 54 -16.44 3.83 2.36
CA ALA A 54 -15.01 3.66 2.52
C ALA A 54 -14.32 5.00 2.20
N ASP A 55 -14.10 5.79 3.24
CA ASP A 55 -13.58 7.15 3.09
C ASP A 55 -12.06 7.17 2.87
N TYR A 56 -11.59 8.12 2.05
CA TYR A 56 -10.19 8.50 1.88
C TYR A 56 -9.22 7.39 1.47
N LEU A 57 -9.62 6.51 0.54
CA LEU A 57 -8.69 5.60 -0.11
C LEU A 57 -7.69 6.41 -0.96
N SER A 58 -6.43 6.42 -0.55
CA SER A 58 -5.35 7.08 -1.31
C SER A 58 -4.75 6.12 -2.34
N LEU A 59 -4.86 6.46 -3.63
CA LEU A 59 -4.20 5.77 -4.74
C LEU A 59 -3.02 6.61 -5.23
N HIS A 60 -1.81 6.08 -5.11
CA HIS A 60 -0.60 6.79 -5.54
C HIS A 60 -0.18 6.39 -6.95
N TYR A 61 0.38 7.33 -7.70
CA TYR A 61 0.94 7.04 -9.02
C TYR A 61 2.14 7.93 -9.35
N LEU A 62 3.04 7.39 -10.18
CA LEU A 62 4.17 8.10 -10.75
C LEU A 62 3.82 8.55 -12.18
N ALA A 63 3.96 9.84 -12.43
CA ALA A 63 3.88 10.40 -13.78
C ALA A 63 5.19 11.15 -14.11
N ASN A 64 5.45 11.39 -15.39
CA ASN A 64 6.52 12.32 -15.77
C ASN A 64 6.24 13.69 -15.14
N SER A 65 7.27 14.41 -14.69
CA SER A 65 7.06 15.74 -14.08
C SER A 65 6.49 16.79 -15.03
N SER A 66 6.47 16.51 -16.34
CA SER A 66 5.86 17.33 -17.38
C SER A 66 4.44 16.90 -17.76
N ASP A 67 3.90 15.86 -17.13
CA ASP A 67 2.53 15.40 -17.36
C ASP A 67 1.58 16.33 -16.60
N GLU A 68 0.68 17.04 -17.27
CA GLU A 68 -0.26 17.97 -16.62
C GLU A 68 -1.66 17.37 -16.45
N ARG A 69 -1.86 16.11 -16.86
CA ARG A 69 -3.15 15.44 -16.75
C ARG A 69 -3.43 15.09 -15.30
N ASN A 70 -4.64 15.37 -14.85
CA ASN A 70 -5.13 14.98 -13.53
C ASN A 70 -6.18 13.89 -13.66
N VAL A 71 -6.27 13.01 -12.68
CA VAL A 71 -7.36 12.02 -12.63
C VAL A 71 -8.65 12.72 -12.20
N ILE A 72 -9.69 12.60 -13.03
CA ILE A 72 -11.01 13.23 -12.80
C ILE A 72 -12.11 12.21 -12.49
N ALA A 73 -11.91 10.94 -12.81
CA ALA A 73 -12.80 9.85 -12.42
C ALA A 73 -12.03 8.55 -12.22
N VAL A 74 -12.52 7.73 -11.29
CA VAL A 74 -12.06 6.35 -11.04
C VAL A 74 -13.29 5.45 -11.05
N SER A 75 -13.18 4.31 -11.71
CA SER A 75 -14.17 3.24 -11.69
C SER A 75 -13.46 1.91 -11.47
N PHE A 76 -14.06 1.01 -10.69
CA PHE A 76 -13.47 -0.30 -10.40
C PHE A 76 -14.09 -1.36 -11.31
N ASN A 77 -13.24 -2.21 -11.89
CA ASN A 77 -13.71 -3.24 -12.82
C ASN A 77 -14.51 -4.31 -12.06
N GLY A 78 -15.70 -4.67 -12.55
CA GLY A 78 -16.55 -5.68 -11.91
C GLY A 78 -17.26 -5.20 -10.63
N ALA A 79 -17.29 -3.89 -10.40
CA ALA A 79 -17.96 -3.24 -9.27
C ALA A 79 -18.72 -1.98 -9.72
N GLU A 80 -19.46 -2.10 -10.82
CA GLU A 80 -20.21 -1.00 -11.44
C GLU A 80 -21.38 -0.50 -10.57
N ASP A 81 -21.77 -1.26 -9.55
CA ASP A 81 -22.77 -0.91 -8.55
C ASP A 81 -22.27 0.08 -7.49
N LEU A 82 -20.95 0.32 -7.41
CA LEU A 82 -20.36 1.24 -6.44
C LEU A 82 -20.45 2.70 -6.93
N GLU A 83 -20.84 3.59 -6.02
CA GLU A 83 -20.69 5.02 -6.26
C GLU A 83 -19.28 5.43 -5.84
N VAL A 84 -18.50 5.93 -6.80
CA VAL A 84 -17.10 6.30 -6.59
C VAL A 84 -16.95 7.81 -6.78
N ILE A 85 -16.47 8.48 -5.73
CA ILE A 85 -16.11 9.89 -5.78
C ILE A 85 -14.59 9.97 -5.73
N SER A 86 -13.98 10.52 -6.77
CA SER A 86 -12.53 10.68 -6.83
C SER A 86 -12.13 12.13 -7.00
N TYR A 87 -11.06 12.53 -6.32
CA TYR A 87 -10.46 13.84 -6.52
C TYR A 87 -8.96 13.77 -6.29
N GLU A 88 -8.21 14.46 -7.14
CA GLU A 88 -6.78 14.63 -6.96
C GLU A 88 -6.52 15.86 -6.07
N ASN A 89 -6.17 15.64 -4.80
CA ASN A 89 -5.94 16.73 -3.87
C ASN A 89 -4.60 17.41 -4.19
N SER A 90 -4.70 18.67 -4.59
CA SER A 90 -3.66 19.46 -5.25
C SER A 90 -2.82 20.31 -4.28
N TRP A 91 -2.45 19.77 -3.11
CA TRP A 91 -1.55 20.48 -2.19
C TRP A 91 -0.28 19.70 -1.83
N PRO A 92 0.90 20.07 -2.40
CA PRO A 92 1.09 21.06 -3.46
C PRO A 92 0.63 20.55 -4.84
N VAL A 93 0.22 21.48 -5.70
CA VAL A 93 -0.53 21.34 -6.98
C VAL A 93 0.06 20.39 -8.03
N SER A 94 1.20 19.75 -7.77
CA SER A 94 1.91 18.90 -8.73
C SER A 94 2.39 17.55 -8.16
N GLY A 95 2.01 17.22 -6.92
CA GLY A 95 2.51 16.05 -6.21
C GLY A 95 3.94 16.22 -5.68
N GLN A 96 4.47 15.19 -5.02
CA GLN A 96 5.85 15.19 -4.52
C GLN A 96 6.79 14.91 -5.69
N ARG A 97 7.75 15.80 -5.94
CA ARG A 97 8.77 15.58 -6.97
C ARG A 97 9.73 14.47 -6.55
N VAL A 98 9.86 13.45 -7.39
CA VAL A 98 10.77 12.32 -7.21
C VAL A 98 11.68 12.25 -8.44
N GLY A 99 12.77 13.01 -8.40
CA GLY A 99 13.68 13.19 -9.53
C GLY A 99 12.99 13.84 -10.73
N ARG A 100 12.79 13.06 -11.79
CA ARG A 100 12.10 13.47 -13.03
C ARG A 100 10.61 13.12 -13.06
N TYR A 101 10.14 12.43 -12.02
CA TYR A 101 8.75 12.03 -11.87
C TYR A 101 8.08 12.90 -10.81
N THR A 102 6.76 12.84 -10.79
CA THR A 102 5.93 13.36 -9.70
C THR A 102 5.13 12.20 -9.14
N LEU A 103 5.24 11.98 -7.83
CA LEU A 103 4.37 11.11 -7.05
C LEU A 103 3.09 11.88 -6.74
N ARG A 104 1.97 11.40 -7.27
CA ARG A 104 0.65 12.02 -7.15
C ARG A 104 -0.29 11.09 -6.42
N THR A 105 -1.36 11.66 -5.88
CA THR A 105 -2.33 10.94 -5.05
C THR A 105 -3.74 11.28 -5.47
N VAL A 106 -4.49 10.26 -5.88
CA VAL A 106 -5.94 10.34 -6.07
C VAL A 106 -6.60 9.89 -4.77
N GLN A 107 -7.43 10.74 -4.20
CA GLN A 107 -8.31 10.37 -3.09
C GLN A 107 -9.59 9.80 -3.67
N VAL A 108 -9.99 8.64 -3.18
CA VAL A 108 -11.18 7.91 -3.63
C VAL A 108 -12.06 7.64 -2.41
N VAL A 109 -13.33 7.97 -2.53
CA VAL A 109 -14.40 7.55 -1.62
C VAL A 109 -15.23 6.52 -2.37
N VAL A 110 -15.46 5.37 -1.73
CA VAL A 110 -16.23 4.27 -2.31
C VAL A 110 -17.46 4.02 -1.45
N ASN A 111 -18.63 4.30 -2.03
CA ASN A 111 -19.92 4.07 -1.42
C ASN A 111 -20.55 2.80 -1.98
N GLY A 112 -21.21 2.03 -1.13
CA GLY A 112 -21.91 0.83 -1.57
C GLY A 112 -22.94 0.33 -0.57
N HIS A 113 -23.58 -0.77 -0.95
CA HIS A 113 -24.53 -1.48 -0.11
C HIS A 113 -24.02 -2.88 0.25
N THR A 114 -24.34 -3.35 1.45
CA THR A 114 -24.01 -4.69 1.91
C THR A 114 -25.03 -5.21 2.91
N ASP A 115 -25.34 -6.50 2.79
CA ASP A 115 -26.06 -7.30 3.80
C ASP A 115 -25.11 -8.27 4.55
N VAL A 116 -23.82 -8.24 4.22
CA VAL A 116 -22.80 -9.16 4.72
C VAL A 116 -22.21 -8.63 6.03
N SER A 117 -22.21 -9.48 7.06
CA SER A 117 -21.64 -9.17 8.38
C SER A 117 -20.28 -9.84 8.66
N LYS A 118 -19.82 -10.77 7.81
CA LYS A 118 -18.54 -11.48 7.97
C LYS A 118 -17.80 -11.64 6.64
N GLY A 119 -16.49 -11.40 6.66
CA GLY A 119 -15.62 -11.47 5.48
C GLY A 119 -15.57 -10.17 4.65
N PRO A 120 -14.79 -10.14 3.57
CA PRO A 120 -14.72 -8.98 2.69
C PRO A 120 -16.07 -8.75 2.01
N ILE A 121 -16.60 -7.53 2.12
CA ILE A 121 -17.77 -7.05 1.40
C ILE A 121 -17.47 -7.03 -0.10
N ARG A 122 -16.29 -6.52 -0.46
CA ARG A 122 -15.79 -6.39 -1.84
C ARG A 122 -14.27 -6.45 -1.86
N THR A 123 -13.72 -6.93 -2.97
CA THR A 123 -12.29 -6.85 -3.29
C THR A 123 -12.13 -6.12 -4.62
N LEU A 124 -11.28 -5.10 -4.63
CA LEU A 124 -11.01 -4.22 -5.77
C LEU A 124 -9.54 -4.40 -6.18
N GLU A 125 -9.31 -4.96 -7.38
CA GLU A 125 -7.96 -5.26 -7.87
C GLU A 125 -7.57 -4.42 -9.10
N ASP A 126 -8.54 -4.08 -9.95
CA ASP A 126 -8.33 -3.29 -11.16
C ASP A 126 -9.28 -2.09 -11.20
N ALA A 127 -8.81 -1.01 -11.83
CA ALA A 127 -9.59 0.19 -12.05
C ALA A 127 -9.36 0.79 -13.43
N ARG A 128 -10.37 1.49 -13.93
CA ARG A 128 -10.29 2.40 -15.06
C ARG A 128 -10.31 3.83 -14.58
N LEU A 129 -9.34 4.59 -15.05
CA LEU A 129 -9.13 5.99 -14.72
C LEU A 129 -9.45 6.87 -15.92
N MET A 130 -10.10 8.00 -15.70
CA MET A 130 -10.28 9.05 -16.71
C MET A 130 -9.46 10.27 -16.33
N PHE A 131 -8.68 10.77 -17.29
CA PHE A 131 -7.86 11.97 -17.14
C PHE A 131 -8.58 13.22 -17.66
N SER A 132 -8.10 14.39 -17.22
CA SER A 132 -8.64 15.70 -17.60
C SER A 132 -8.57 16.03 -19.10
N ASP A 133 -7.76 15.31 -19.88
CA ASP A 133 -7.68 15.42 -21.34
C ASP A 133 -8.63 14.44 -22.08
N GLY A 134 -9.43 13.68 -21.32
CA GLY A 134 -10.34 12.66 -21.85
C GLY A 134 -9.68 11.31 -22.15
N THR A 135 -8.38 11.14 -21.86
CA THR A 135 -7.74 9.82 -22.00
C THR A 135 -8.14 8.89 -20.86
N GLU A 136 -8.21 7.59 -21.17
CA GLU A 136 -8.51 6.55 -20.20
C GLU A 136 -7.32 5.61 -20.00
N LEU A 137 -7.20 5.05 -18.80
CA LEU A 137 -6.17 4.09 -18.47
C LEU A 137 -6.72 3.01 -17.54
N ASP A 138 -6.66 1.76 -18.00
CA ASP A 138 -6.86 0.59 -17.14
C ASP A 138 -5.56 0.32 -16.34
N VAL A 139 -5.69 0.15 -15.03
CA VAL A 139 -4.59 -0.09 -14.10
C VAL A 139 -4.90 -1.24 -13.16
N SER A 140 -3.87 -2.03 -12.87
CA SER A 140 -3.90 -2.96 -11.73
C SER A 140 -3.44 -2.22 -10.47
N LEU A 141 -4.30 -2.24 -9.46
CA LEU A 141 -4.15 -1.53 -8.20
C LEU A 141 -3.55 -2.41 -7.09
N GLY A 142 -3.30 -3.70 -7.32
CA GLY A 142 -2.95 -4.65 -6.25
C GLY A 142 -4.21 -5.31 -5.71
N ARG A 143 -4.44 -5.25 -4.38
CA ARG A 143 -5.63 -5.82 -3.73
C ARG A 143 -6.14 -4.90 -2.63
N ILE A 144 -7.35 -4.37 -2.81
CA ILE A 144 -8.03 -3.53 -1.83
C ILE A 144 -9.30 -4.26 -1.39
N SER A 145 -9.28 -4.86 -0.19
CA SER A 145 -10.43 -5.54 0.40
C SER A 145 -11.18 -4.60 1.34
N ILE A 146 -12.50 -4.49 1.18
CA ILE A 146 -13.38 -3.71 2.04
C ILE A 146 -14.09 -4.67 2.98
N TYR A 147 -14.05 -4.42 4.29
CA TYR A 147 -14.67 -5.30 5.30
C TYR A 147 -15.67 -4.54 6.17
N ALA A 148 -16.74 -5.23 6.56
CA ALA A 148 -17.57 -4.76 7.66
C ALA A 148 -16.77 -4.90 8.96
N GLY A 149 -16.51 -3.79 9.64
CA GLY A 149 -15.86 -3.81 10.95
C GLY A 149 -16.79 -4.42 12.00
N SER A 150 -16.26 -5.31 12.83
CA SER A 150 -16.86 -5.70 14.10
C SER A 150 -16.12 -5.00 15.25
N THR A 151 -16.84 -4.82 16.36
CA THR A 151 -16.27 -4.42 17.66
C THR A 151 -16.48 -5.60 18.60
N ASP A 152 -15.63 -6.63 18.50
CA ASP A 152 -15.60 -7.69 19.50
C ASP A 152 -14.70 -7.27 20.68
N ASP A 153 -15.04 -7.79 21.87
CA ASP A 153 -14.50 -7.35 23.16
C ASP A 153 -13.41 -8.30 23.74
N THR A 154 -13.03 -9.36 23.02
CA THR A 154 -12.13 -10.40 23.56
C THR A 154 -10.67 -9.93 23.68
N LEU A 155 -10.23 -9.03 22.78
CA LEU A 155 -8.92 -8.39 22.85
C LEU A 155 -9.07 -6.89 23.08
N LYS A 156 -8.74 -6.43 24.29
CA LYS A 156 -8.75 -5.01 24.59
C LYS A 156 -7.44 -4.36 24.16
N ARG A 157 -7.50 -3.45 23.20
CA ARG A 157 -6.33 -2.66 22.77
C ARG A 157 -5.76 -1.84 23.94
N MET A 158 -4.46 -2.00 24.20
CA MET A 158 -3.74 -1.27 25.24
C MET A 158 -2.81 -0.21 24.64
N ARG A 159 -2.08 -0.57 23.59
CA ARG A 159 -1.12 0.30 22.92
C ARG A 159 -1.04 -0.03 21.44
N MET A 160 -0.85 1.00 20.63
CA MET A 160 -0.47 0.88 19.24
C MET A 160 0.64 1.89 18.94
N SER A 161 1.67 1.44 18.25
CA SER A 161 2.72 2.28 17.70
C SER A 161 2.96 1.84 16.26
N SER A 162 2.71 2.72 15.31
CA SER A 162 2.92 2.44 13.89
C SER A 162 3.61 3.62 13.23
N SER A 163 4.43 3.34 12.23
CA SER A 163 5.20 4.32 11.49
C SER A 163 5.05 4.08 10.00
N SER A 164 5.17 5.15 9.20
CA SER A 164 5.01 5.09 7.74
C SER A 164 6.14 4.32 7.05
N ASP A 165 7.21 3.97 7.76
CA ASP A 165 8.32 3.13 7.30
C ASP A 165 8.03 1.61 7.37
N GLY A 166 6.81 1.22 7.77
CA GLY A 166 6.39 -0.18 7.85
C GLY A 166 6.80 -0.90 9.13
N TYR A 167 7.10 -0.14 10.19
CA TYR A 167 7.14 -0.63 11.56
C TYR A 167 5.76 -0.53 12.22
N SER A 168 5.29 -1.62 12.81
CA SER A 168 4.12 -1.62 13.70
C SER A 168 4.36 -2.49 14.93
N ASP A 169 3.86 -2.04 16.07
CA ASP A 169 3.88 -2.71 17.36
C ASP A 169 2.55 -2.47 18.06
N MET A 170 1.85 -3.55 18.37
CA MET A 170 0.49 -3.55 18.89
C MET A 170 0.47 -4.39 20.17
N GLU A 171 -0.14 -3.87 21.22
CA GLU A 171 -0.30 -4.55 22.50
C GLU A 171 -1.79 -4.63 22.86
N TYR A 172 -2.27 -5.84 23.12
CA TYR A 172 -3.61 -6.14 23.57
C TYR A 172 -3.57 -6.77 24.96
N GLN A 173 -4.57 -6.45 25.78
CA GLN A 173 -4.89 -7.19 26.98
C GLN A 173 -5.92 -8.26 26.63
N VAL A 174 -5.58 -9.50 26.96
CA VAL A 174 -6.44 -10.66 26.74
C VAL A 174 -7.52 -10.70 27.82
N MET A 175 -8.80 -10.72 27.43
CA MET A 175 -9.93 -10.58 28.37
C MET A 175 -10.43 -11.92 28.94
N GLU A 176 -10.02 -13.04 28.35
CA GLU A 176 -10.31 -14.43 28.77
C GLU A 176 -9.17 -15.35 28.31
N ASP A 177 -9.01 -16.55 28.86
CA ASP A 177 -7.92 -17.43 28.38
C ASP A 177 -8.17 -17.84 26.91
N ILE A 178 -7.13 -17.76 26.09
CA ILE A 178 -7.18 -18.10 24.67
C ILE A 178 -6.06 -19.05 24.27
N THR A 179 -6.30 -19.85 23.24
CA THR A 179 -5.26 -20.62 22.54
C THR A 179 -5.18 -20.15 21.10
N ILE A 180 -4.04 -19.55 20.72
CA ILE A 180 -3.83 -19.08 19.34
C ILE A 180 -3.77 -20.27 18.40
N GLU A 181 -4.51 -20.19 17.29
CA GLU A 181 -4.49 -21.18 16.22
C GLU A 181 -3.65 -20.67 15.05
N SER A 182 -3.94 -19.47 14.56
CA SER A 182 -3.29 -18.91 13.37
C SER A 182 -3.45 -17.38 13.29
N LEU A 183 -2.80 -16.81 12.29
CA LEU A 183 -3.01 -15.44 11.84
C LEU A 183 -3.42 -15.50 10.37
N GLU A 184 -4.58 -14.94 10.03
CA GLU A 184 -5.16 -14.99 8.69
C GLU A 184 -5.24 -13.59 8.07
N SER A 185 -5.17 -13.51 6.74
CA SER A 185 -5.34 -12.26 5.98
C SER A 185 -5.70 -12.61 4.53
N ASP A 186 -6.58 -11.82 3.91
CA ASP A 186 -6.87 -11.95 2.47
C ASP A 186 -5.62 -11.74 1.60
N ALA A 187 -4.62 -11.01 2.11
CA ALA A 187 -3.33 -10.79 1.45
C ALA A 187 -2.18 -11.44 2.23
N TYR A 188 -2.41 -12.64 2.78
CA TYR A 188 -1.41 -13.34 3.61
C TYR A 188 -0.09 -13.60 2.89
N ASP A 189 -0.15 -13.93 1.60
CA ASP A 189 1.03 -14.08 0.74
C ASP A 189 1.87 -12.81 0.72
N ILE A 190 1.23 -11.66 0.50
CA ILE A 190 1.87 -10.34 0.49
C ILE A 190 2.38 -9.95 1.87
N LEU A 191 1.57 -10.17 2.91
CA LEU A 191 1.93 -9.86 4.29
C LEU A 191 3.23 -10.58 4.68
N THR A 192 3.32 -11.87 4.39
CA THR A 192 4.48 -12.69 4.75
C THR A 192 5.68 -12.48 3.83
N GLU A 193 5.46 -12.11 2.56
CA GLU A 193 6.52 -11.77 1.60
C GLU A 193 7.22 -10.44 1.95
N VAL A 194 6.46 -9.46 2.44
CA VAL A 194 6.97 -8.09 2.67
C VAL A 194 7.34 -7.84 4.12
N PHE A 195 6.60 -8.42 5.07
CA PHE A 195 6.77 -8.16 6.50
C PHE A 195 7.28 -9.39 7.25
N ASP A 196 8.12 -9.15 8.24
CA ASP A 196 8.45 -10.06 9.33
C ASP A 196 7.45 -9.79 10.46
N VAL A 197 6.38 -10.57 10.50
CA VAL A 197 5.31 -10.47 11.49
C VAL A 197 5.56 -11.46 12.62
N ARG A 198 5.46 -10.99 13.87
CA ARG A 198 5.60 -11.79 15.08
C ARG A 198 4.44 -11.59 16.02
N VAL A 199 4.07 -12.66 16.71
CA VAL A 199 3.09 -12.65 17.81
C VAL A 199 3.78 -13.14 19.08
N ASN A 200 3.83 -12.33 20.14
CA ASN A 200 4.62 -12.61 21.35
C ASN A 200 6.07 -13.04 21.04
N ASP A 201 6.72 -12.31 20.13
CA ASP A 201 8.07 -12.58 19.60
C ASP A 201 8.24 -13.92 18.85
N LEU A 202 7.16 -14.70 18.66
CA LEU A 202 7.17 -15.92 17.87
C LEU A 202 6.90 -15.60 16.39
N PRO A 203 7.62 -16.23 15.45
CA PRO A 203 7.28 -16.17 14.04
C PRO A 203 5.95 -16.89 13.77
N LEU A 204 5.23 -16.48 12.71
CA LEU A 204 3.87 -16.95 12.42
C LEU A 204 3.73 -18.47 12.31
N ASP A 205 4.77 -19.19 11.87
CA ASP A 205 4.78 -20.65 11.76
C ASP A 205 4.82 -21.37 13.11
N ARG A 206 5.02 -20.63 14.22
CA ARG A 206 5.17 -21.16 15.58
C ARG A 206 4.14 -20.64 16.58
N ILE A 207 3.18 -19.83 16.16
CA ILE A 207 2.18 -19.24 17.06
C ILE A 207 1.09 -20.25 17.45
N ALA A 208 0.82 -21.24 16.60
CA ALA A 208 -0.22 -22.24 16.81
C ALA A 208 -0.02 -23.02 18.11
N GLY A 209 -1.08 -23.13 18.91
CA GLY A 209 -1.09 -23.77 20.23
C GLY A 209 -0.58 -22.89 21.38
N THR A 210 -0.20 -21.63 21.12
CA THR A 210 0.23 -20.70 22.17
C THR A 210 -0.94 -20.32 23.05
N LYS A 211 -0.85 -20.66 24.34
CA LYS A 211 -1.86 -20.28 25.33
C LYS A 211 -1.53 -18.95 25.98
N ILE A 212 -2.51 -18.08 26.08
CA ILE A 212 -2.40 -16.79 26.75
C ILE A 212 -3.54 -16.69 27.76
N LEU A 213 -3.19 -16.45 29.02
CA LEU A 213 -4.17 -16.39 30.10
C LEU A 213 -4.81 -15.00 30.17
N GLN A 214 -6.03 -14.95 30.73
CA GLN A 214 -6.74 -13.74 31.04
C GLN A 214 -5.85 -12.73 31.79
N GLY A 215 -5.89 -11.48 31.35
CA GLY A 215 -5.11 -10.38 31.89
C GLY A 215 -3.66 -10.31 31.41
N GLN A 216 -3.14 -11.33 30.72
CA GLN A 216 -1.84 -11.28 30.08
C GLN A 216 -1.87 -10.41 28.81
N ARG A 217 -0.67 -10.10 28.32
CA ARG A 217 -0.47 -9.30 27.11
C ARG A 217 -0.29 -10.20 25.91
N LEU A 218 -0.92 -9.81 24.81
CA LEU A 218 -0.64 -10.27 23.47
C LEU A 218 0.06 -9.12 22.74
N THR A 219 1.24 -9.36 22.21
CA THR A 219 1.94 -8.41 21.34
C THR A 219 1.95 -8.90 19.91
N VAL A 220 1.70 -8.00 18.97
CA VAL A 220 1.83 -8.25 17.55
C VAL A 220 2.74 -7.18 16.98
N SER A 221 3.84 -7.59 16.37
CA SER A 221 4.78 -6.67 15.75
C SER A 221 4.98 -7.05 14.29
N ALA A 222 5.19 -6.04 13.44
CA ALA A 222 5.55 -6.25 12.06
C ALA A 222 6.62 -5.23 11.65
N ARG A 223 7.55 -5.68 10.82
CA ARG A 223 8.59 -4.84 10.23
C ARG A 223 8.80 -5.25 8.79
N ILE A 224 9.09 -4.31 7.91
CA ILE A 224 9.53 -4.65 6.54
C ILE A 224 10.78 -5.53 6.63
N ARG A 225 10.77 -6.63 5.89
CA ARG A 225 11.94 -7.51 5.75
C ARG A 225 13.11 -6.72 5.15
N GLN A 226 14.30 -6.86 5.75
CA GLN A 226 15.52 -6.20 5.26
C GLN A 226 16.31 -7.07 4.28
N ASP A 227 15.74 -8.21 3.90
CA ASP A 227 16.28 -9.20 3.00
C ASP A 227 16.43 -8.61 1.56
N ASP A 228 16.82 -9.44 0.59
CA ASP A 228 17.01 -9.03 -0.82
C ASP A 228 15.91 -8.09 -1.33
N PHE A 229 16.27 -7.15 -2.22
CA PHE A 229 15.37 -6.12 -2.73
C PHE A 229 14.04 -6.71 -3.22
N ASN A 230 12.95 -6.43 -2.48
CA ASN A 230 11.59 -6.73 -2.88
C ASN A 230 10.93 -5.44 -3.39
N TYR A 231 10.61 -5.37 -4.69
CA TYR A 231 9.93 -4.19 -5.25
C TYR A 231 8.53 -4.00 -4.67
N ARG A 232 7.86 -5.08 -4.24
CA ARG A 232 6.54 -4.99 -3.59
C ARG A 232 6.64 -4.20 -2.30
N ALA A 233 7.77 -4.21 -1.60
CA ALA A 233 7.97 -3.37 -0.43
C ALA A 233 7.85 -1.88 -0.74
N LEU A 234 7.94 -1.44 -2.00
CA LEU A 234 7.71 -0.04 -2.42
C LEU A 234 6.23 0.30 -2.68
N SER A 235 5.34 -0.66 -2.48
CA SER A 235 3.88 -0.49 -2.58
C SER A 235 3.30 0.20 -1.33
N SER A 236 2.02 0.56 -1.38
CA SER A 236 1.26 1.06 -0.23
C SER A 236 0.58 -0.11 0.49
N PHE A 237 0.66 -0.14 1.81
CA PHE A 237 0.16 -1.23 2.65
C PHE A 237 -0.70 -0.70 3.80
N GLN A 238 -1.82 -1.37 4.03
CA GLN A 238 -2.63 -1.24 5.23
C GLN A 238 -3.35 -2.57 5.46
N LEU A 239 -2.62 -3.59 5.92
CA LEU A 239 -3.14 -4.95 6.05
C LEU A 239 -3.63 -5.19 7.48
N THR A 240 -4.86 -5.66 7.63
CA THR A 240 -5.53 -5.95 8.90
C THR A 240 -5.64 -7.47 9.05
N PRO A 241 -4.60 -8.15 9.54
CA PRO A 241 -4.70 -9.59 9.76
C PRO A 241 -5.68 -9.89 10.91
N SER A 242 -6.34 -11.04 10.83
CA SER A 242 -7.22 -11.56 11.87
C SER A 242 -6.48 -12.62 12.69
N LEU A 243 -6.54 -12.51 14.01
CA LEU A 243 -6.08 -13.56 14.90
C LEU A 243 -7.19 -14.59 15.06
N VAL A 244 -6.87 -15.86 14.79
CA VAL A 244 -7.77 -16.99 15.01
C VAL A 244 -7.34 -17.69 16.29
N PHE A 245 -8.27 -17.89 17.22
CA PHE A 245 -7.99 -18.52 18.50
C PHE A 245 -9.22 -19.27 19.04
N THR A 246 -8.97 -20.27 19.88
CA THR A 246 -10.02 -20.93 20.66
C THR A 246 -10.18 -20.25 22.02
N ASP A 247 -11.42 -19.97 22.43
CA ASP A 247 -11.75 -19.51 23.78
C ASP A 247 -11.83 -20.67 24.80
N ASN A 248 -12.12 -20.33 26.06
CA ASN A 248 -12.27 -21.29 27.16
C ASN A 248 -13.41 -22.31 26.97
N ASP A 249 -14.44 -21.96 26.22
CA ASP A 249 -15.59 -22.81 25.94
C ASP A 249 -15.33 -23.73 24.74
N GLY A 250 -14.17 -23.61 24.09
CA GLY A 250 -13.79 -24.38 22.93
C GLY A 250 -14.34 -23.82 21.62
N ASN A 251 -14.88 -22.59 21.61
CA ASN A 251 -15.35 -21.95 20.39
C ASN A 251 -14.19 -21.24 19.69
N GLN A 252 -14.16 -21.35 18.37
CA GLN A 252 -13.23 -20.61 17.54
C GLN A 252 -13.72 -19.17 17.36
N GLN A 253 -12.85 -18.21 17.67
CA GLN A 253 -13.09 -16.79 17.55
C GLN A 253 -12.12 -16.18 16.54
N PHE A 254 -12.52 -15.03 15.98
CA PHE A 254 -11.78 -14.29 14.96
C PHE A 254 -11.75 -12.83 15.35
N GLU A 255 -10.56 -12.27 15.59
CA GLU A 255 -10.41 -10.87 15.97
C GLU A 255 -9.55 -10.14 14.95
N MET A 256 -10.09 -9.11 14.30
CA MET A 256 -9.33 -8.24 13.40
C MET A 256 -8.39 -7.33 14.19
N LEU A 257 -7.09 -7.59 14.08
CA LEU A 257 -6.05 -6.82 14.75
C LEU A 257 -5.90 -5.43 14.15
N ASP A 258 -5.04 -4.60 14.71
CA ASP A 258 -4.69 -3.32 14.11
C ASP A 258 -3.87 -3.49 12.82
N PRO A 259 -3.95 -2.51 11.91
CA PRO A 259 -3.30 -2.65 10.62
C PRO A 259 -1.77 -2.57 10.71
N VAL A 260 -1.13 -3.45 9.94
CA VAL A 260 0.27 -3.31 9.52
C VAL A 260 0.29 -2.36 8.32
N SER A 261 0.79 -1.16 8.53
CA SER A 261 0.75 -0.09 7.53
C SER A 261 2.14 0.34 7.08
N LYS A 262 2.29 0.61 5.79
CA LYS A 262 3.40 1.34 5.22
C LYS A 262 2.85 2.24 4.12
N ASP A 263 3.28 3.49 4.11
CA ASP A 263 2.85 4.43 3.09
C ASP A 263 4.03 4.87 2.20
N VAL A 264 3.73 5.45 1.05
CA VAL A 264 4.70 5.73 -0.03
C VAL A 264 5.34 7.12 0.11
N TRP A 265 4.95 7.88 1.13
CA TRP A 265 5.52 9.20 1.44
C TRP A 265 7.01 9.03 1.74
N ASN A 266 7.87 9.75 1.01
CA ASN A 266 9.33 9.62 0.99
C ASN A 266 9.92 8.60 0.01
N LEU A 267 9.18 8.23 -1.05
CA LEU A 267 9.78 7.53 -2.19
C LEU A 267 10.92 8.37 -2.81
N ASP A 268 12.16 7.88 -2.71
CA ASP A 268 13.31 8.51 -3.35
C ASP A 268 13.43 8.12 -4.84
N THR A 269 14.33 8.81 -5.54
CA THR A 269 14.52 8.61 -6.99
C THR A 269 14.98 7.19 -7.35
N TRP A 270 15.83 6.58 -6.52
CA TRP A 270 16.33 5.23 -6.79
C TRP A 270 15.26 4.18 -6.58
N ASN A 271 14.48 4.31 -5.51
CA ASN A 271 13.36 3.43 -5.24
C ASN A 271 12.27 3.59 -6.31
N ALA A 272 11.96 4.81 -6.76
CA ALA A 272 11.07 5.03 -7.90
C ALA A 272 11.57 4.33 -9.17
N LEU A 273 12.85 4.46 -9.53
CA LEU A 273 13.42 3.80 -10.70
C LEU A 273 13.38 2.28 -10.59
N ARG A 274 13.69 1.72 -9.42
CA ARG A 274 13.62 0.27 -9.18
C ARG A 274 12.19 -0.24 -9.30
N TYR A 275 11.22 0.48 -8.73
CA TYR A 275 9.80 0.14 -8.84
C TYR A 275 9.33 0.17 -10.31
N LEU A 276 9.62 1.26 -11.02
CA LEU A 276 9.23 1.42 -12.43
C LEU A 276 9.85 0.34 -13.33
N LYS A 277 11.12 -0.01 -13.11
CA LYS A 277 11.78 -1.12 -13.82
C LYS A 277 11.16 -2.46 -13.50
N ALA A 278 10.86 -2.75 -12.22
CA ALA A 278 10.21 -4.00 -11.82
C ALA A 278 8.79 -4.13 -12.41
N ARG A 279 8.10 -3.00 -12.58
CA ARG A 279 6.79 -2.90 -13.26
C ARG A 279 6.87 -2.93 -14.79
N GLY A 280 8.06 -3.03 -15.38
CA GLY A 280 8.26 -3.04 -16.84
C GLY A 280 7.92 -1.72 -17.54
N ALA A 281 7.94 -0.61 -16.80
CA ALA A 281 7.64 0.71 -17.33
C ALA A 281 8.88 1.47 -17.84
N LEU A 282 10.07 0.93 -17.58
CA LEU A 282 11.40 1.43 -17.98
C LEU A 282 12.28 0.29 -18.49
#